data_AF-A0A928T4A3-F1
#
_entry.id   AF-A0A928T4A3-F1
#
_cell.length_a   1.000
_cell.length_b   1.000
_cell.length_c   1.000
_cell.angle_alpha   90.00
_cell.angle_beta   90.00
_cell.angle_gamma   90.00
#
_symmetry.space_group_name_H-M   'P 1'
#
loop_
_entity.id
_entity.type
_entity.pdbx_description
1 polymer ?
#
loop_
_entity_poly.entity_id
_entity_poly.type
_entity_poly.pdbx_seq_one_letter_code
_entity_poly.pdbx_strand_id
1 'polypeptide(L)'
;MSEAFFLNQIRSKIGSPPRSLGWFRPSPFAVPEPSWMAQAKVADEPMKEVIRGQKSLWKHGVVVWGHVVRANAILYEPGTDDCPATLIFSATAPDDEAVNELPVLTERLHHLWACIIPGPGWTQRETDWWEDLRNDMSYHRGFKLPEEWQQRSKDYKGSSFLMHRAHLPEGRITSRLLPILVDPVTCIAQTIPSSEWPEGMASWLTENHGFSSPPTNPETDFGDSSQFLAEKPSDRSEREEAYSRVFGPIGSVYHELIPLPHHIDVYHFTWAAPRDEHAYVTGGMSDAIQPGGGDFGRIELVLYTKHHHERFQKLLRSFARYPWETGSPIYPFDTVPLGSFGNEVLGSDRFNALMFLPGVAKPETSIHQAPCLVASNTRLLTIVPLTDEELQFKLSHDTQAFLDRMRESKFDLAFTPDRSSLV
;
A
#
# COMPACT_ATOMS: atom_id res chain seq x y z
N MET A 1 -29.13 21.01 -10.49
CA MET A 1 -28.02 21.35 -11.42
C MET A 1 -27.58 20.05 -12.04
N SER A 2 -27.31 20.00 -13.34
CA SER A 2 -26.84 18.76 -13.98
C SER A 2 -25.34 18.56 -13.77
N GLU A 3 -24.90 17.31 -13.85
CA GLU A 3 -23.52 16.85 -13.75
C GLU A 3 -22.63 17.58 -14.77
N ALA A 4 -23.07 17.63 -16.03
CA ALA A 4 -22.40 18.36 -17.10
C ALA A 4 -22.23 19.87 -16.81
N PHE A 5 -23.11 20.48 -16.00
CA PHE A 5 -22.99 21.90 -15.67
C PHE A 5 -21.72 22.20 -14.87
N PHE A 6 -21.38 21.35 -13.88
CA PHE A 6 -20.17 21.55 -13.08
C PHE A 6 -18.89 21.41 -13.92
N LEU A 7 -18.77 20.35 -14.73
CA LEU A 7 -17.59 20.18 -15.59
C LEU A 7 -17.46 21.29 -16.63
N ASN A 8 -18.56 21.75 -17.21
CA ASN A 8 -18.52 22.85 -18.18
C ASN A 8 -18.06 24.17 -17.57
N GLN A 9 -18.43 24.46 -16.32
CA GLN A 9 -17.88 25.61 -15.60
C GLN A 9 -16.38 25.45 -15.33
N ILE A 10 -15.92 24.28 -14.90
CA ILE A 10 -14.48 24.02 -14.72
C ILE A 10 -13.75 24.22 -16.05
N ARG A 11 -14.23 23.60 -17.15
CA ARG A 11 -13.66 23.74 -18.49
C ARG A 11 -13.61 25.20 -18.95
N SER A 12 -14.67 25.96 -18.70
CA SER A 12 -14.72 27.39 -19.03
C SER A 12 -13.70 28.19 -18.23
N LYS A 13 -13.51 27.87 -16.94
CA LYS A 13 -12.56 28.54 -16.05
C LYS A 13 -11.10 28.23 -16.41
N ILE A 14 -10.77 26.97 -16.68
CA ILE A 14 -9.39 26.55 -16.96
C ILE A 14 -8.98 26.69 -18.43
N GLY A 15 -9.96 26.74 -19.35
CA GLY A 15 -9.76 26.83 -20.79
C GLY A 15 -9.53 25.48 -21.49
N SER A 16 -9.67 25.51 -22.81
CA SER A 16 -9.46 24.34 -23.69
C SER A 16 -7.97 24.04 -23.90
N PRO A 17 -7.58 22.77 -24.03
CA PRO A 17 -6.24 22.40 -24.48
C PRO A 17 -6.05 22.72 -25.98
N PRO A 18 -4.82 23.03 -26.44
CA PRO A 18 -3.61 23.17 -25.64
C PRO A 18 -3.59 24.49 -24.84
N ARG A 19 -3.34 24.42 -23.53
CA ARG A 19 -3.27 25.59 -22.65
C ARG A 19 -1.89 26.24 -22.68
N SER A 20 -1.83 27.57 -22.54
CA SER A 20 -0.55 28.28 -22.40
C SER A 20 -0.08 28.26 -20.95
N LEU A 21 1.20 27.91 -20.74
CA LEU A 21 1.88 28.07 -19.46
C LEU A 21 2.48 29.48 -19.42
N GLY A 22 1.73 30.44 -18.86
CA GLY A 22 2.25 31.79 -18.68
C GLY A 22 3.45 31.79 -17.72
N TRP A 23 4.49 32.57 -18.02
CA TRP A 23 5.70 32.67 -17.20
C TRP A 23 5.46 33.21 -15.77
N PHE A 24 4.31 33.86 -15.52
CA PHE A 24 4.00 34.53 -14.25
C PHE A 24 2.90 33.86 -13.43
N ARG A 25 2.31 32.76 -13.90
CA ARG A 25 1.32 31.99 -13.12
C ARG A 25 1.94 30.66 -12.71
N PRO A 26 2.34 30.47 -11.44
CA PRO A 26 2.53 29.12 -10.92
C PRO A 26 1.21 28.37 -11.16
N SER A 27 1.31 27.20 -11.80
CA SER A 27 0.13 26.38 -12.06
C SER A 27 -0.50 26.03 -10.71
N PRO A 28 -1.80 26.29 -10.47
CA PRO A 28 -2.45 25.81 -9.24
C PRO A 28 -2.48 24.27 -9.16
N PHE A 29 -2.07 23.60 -10.24
CA PHE A 29 -1.93 22.14 -10.36
C PHE A 29 -0.49 21.66 -10.12
N ALA A 30 0.48 22.58 -10.01
CA ALA A 30 1.86 22.23 -9.70
C ALA A 30 1.93 21.87 -8.22
N VAL A 31 2.17 20.59 -7.99
CA VAL A 31 2.22 20.01 -6.65
C VAL A 31 3.62 19.47 -6.39
N PRO A 32 4.17 19.75 -5.20
CA PRO A 32 5.50 19.32 -4.87
C PRO A 32 5.57 17.79 -4.81
N GLU A 33 6.77 17.27 -5.00
CA GLU A 33 7.06 15.87 -4.72
C GLU A 33 6.95 15.65 -3.19
N PRO A 34 6.14 14.68 -2.73
CA PRO A 34 6.07 14.29 -1.32
C PRO A 34 7.44 13.88 -0.78
N SER A 35 7.68 14.15 0.51
CA SER A 35 8.96 13.86 1.18
C SER A 35 9.35 12.38 1.10
N TRP A 36 8.38 11.48 1.21
CA TRP A 36 8.59 10.03 1.12
C TRP A 36 9.06 9.57 -0.27
N MET A 37 8.78 10.34 -1.33
CA MET A 37 9.31 10.07 -2.67
C MET A 37 10.69 10.67 -2.90
N ALA A 38 11.04 11.76 -2.21
CA ALA A 38 12.20 12.59 -2.52
C ALA A 38 13.52 11.81 -2.67
N GLN A 39 13.69 10.71 -1.92
CA GLN A 39 14.91 9.91 -1.91
C GLN A 39 14.89 8.69 -2.85
N ALA A 40 13.72 8.28 -3.36
CA ALA A 40 13.60 7.13 -4.25
C ALA A 40 14.13 7.44 -5.67
N LYS A 41 14.76 6.48 -6.34
CA LYS A 41 15.01 6.63 -7.80
C LYS A 41 13.70 6.36 -8.55
N VAL A 42 13.57 6.88 -9.77
CA VAL A 42 12.35 6.68 -10.58
C VAL A 42 12.13 5.21 -10.93
N ALA A 43 13.20 4.45 -11.14
CA ALA A 43 13.10 3.00 -11.35
C ALA A 43 12.49 2.28 -10.13
N ASP A 44 12.65 2.87 -8.94
CA ASP A 44 12.17 2.34 -7.67
C ASP A 44 10.82 2.99 -7.26
N GLU A 45 10.38 4.04 -7.97
CA GLU A 45 9.15 4.79 -7.70
C GLU A 45 8.52 5.34 -9.00
N PRO A 46 7.73 4.51 -9.70
CA PRO A 46 7.08 4.90 -10.95
C PRO A 46 6.12 6.09 -10.82
N MET A 47 5.62 6.41 -9.61
CA MET A 47 4.78 7.59 -9.38
C MET A 47 5.50 8.91 -9.69
N LYS A 48 6.85 8.93 -9.68
CA LYS A 48 7.62 10.10 -10.13
C LYS A 48 7.36 10.48 -11.58
N GLU A 49 6.92 9.54 -12.42
CA GLU A 49 6.52 9.86 -13.80
C GLU A 49 5.23 10.69 -13.85
N VAL A 50 4.30 10.47 -12.92
CA VAL A 50 3.07 11.28 -12.78
C VAL A 50 3.44 12.72 -12.41
N ILE A 51 4.38 12.90 -11.47
CA ILE A 51 4.90 14.23 -11.10
C ILE A 51 5.56 14.93 -12.30
N ARG A 52 6.44 14.21 -13.03
CA ARG A 52 7.10 14.76 -14.23
C ARG A 52 6.12 15.08 -15.35
N GLY A 53 5.02 14.34 -15.43
CA GLY A 53 3.97 14.50 -16.42
C GLY A 53 3.07 15.73 -16.21
N GLN A 54 3.08 16.38 -15.04
CA GLN A 54 2.18 17.49 -14.70
C GLN A 54 2.20 18.63 -15.73
N LYS A 55 3.37 18.94 -16.31
CA LYS A 55 3.47 19.98 -17.34
C LYS A 55 2.74 19.60 -18.63
N SER A 56 2.86 18.34 -19.05
CA SER A 56 2.11 17.81 -20.21
C SER A 56 0.62 17.79 -19.90
N LEU A 57 0.26 17.29 -18.72
CA LEU A 57 -1.11 17.19 -18.24
C LEU A 57 -1.80 18.55 -18.23
N TRP A 58 -1.14 19.58 -17.71
CA TRP A 58 -1.69 20.94 -17.74
C TRP A 58 -1.93 21.45 -19.16
N LYS A 59 -0.95 21.25 -20.04
CA LYS A 59 -1.00 21.76 -21.40
C LYS A 59 -2.03 21.02 -22.25
N HIS A 60 -2.09 19.70 -22.15
CA HIS A 60 -2.82 18.83 -23.09
C HIS A 60 -4.02 18.12 -22.48
N GLY A 61 -4.14 18.12 -21.15
CA GLY A 61 -5.17 17.37 -20.46
C GLY A 61 -6.57 17.91 -20.69
N VAL A 62 -7.54 17.00 -20.73
CA VAL A 62 -8.97 17.27 -20.82
C VAL A 62 -9.62 17.08 -19.44
N VAL A 63 -10.66 17.87 -19.16
CA VAL A 63 -11.41 17.74 -17.91
C VAL A 63 -12.49 16.69 -18.11
N VAL A 64 -12.48 15.68 -17.26
CA VAL A 64 -13.45 14.58 -17.27
C VAL A 64 -13.84 14.21 -15.85
N TRP A 65 -14.86 13.36 -15.71
CA TRP A 65 -15.13 12.67 -14.47
C TRP A 65 -14.17 11.49 -14.28
N GLY A 66 -13.64 11.37 -13.07
CA GLY A 66 -12.97 10.17 -12.59
C GLY A 66 -13.71 9.62 -11.39
N HIS A 67 -13.67 8.30 -11.21
CA HIS A 67 -14.25 7.63 -10.06
C HIS A 67 -13.19 6.79 -9.35
N VAL A 68 -12.95 7.09 -8.07
CA VAL A 68 -11.93 6.45 -7.25
C VAL A 68 -12.33 5.01 -6.98
N VAL A 69 -11.51 4.09 -7.48
CA VAL A 69 -11.60 2.66 -7.23
C VAL A 69 -10.97 2.35 -5.88
N ARG A 70 -9.69 2.71 -5.71
CA ARG A 70 -8.90 2.44 -4.51
C ARG A 70 -8.15 3.70 -4.10
N ALA A 71 -8.04 3.95 -2.80
CA ALA A 71 -7.19 4.98 -2.25
C ALA A 71 -6.66 4.52 -0.89
N ASN A 72 -5.49 5.00 -0.50
CA ASN A 72 -4.99 4.76 0.85
C ASN A 72 -6.01 5.26 1.89
N ALA A 73 -6.27 4.46 2.94
CA ALA A 73 -7.25 4.74 3.97
C ALA A 73 -7.07 6.14 4.61
N ILE A 74 -5.83 6.60 4.77
CA ILE A 74 -5.56 7.90 5.38
C ILE A 74 -6.19 9.05 4.58
N LEU A 75 -6.37 8.91 3.26
CA LEU A 75 -6.97 9.94 2.40
C LEU A 75 -8.44 10.21 2.72
N TYR A 76 -9.13 9.35 3.47
CA TYR A 76 -10.51 9.56 3.91
C TYR A 76 -10.63 10.32 5.24
N GLU A 77 -9.51 10.46 5.96
CA GLU A 77 -9.44 11.14 7.26
C GLU A 77 -8.67 12.46 7.16
N PRO A 78 -8.89 13.43 8.07
CA PRO A 78 -8.04 14.62 8.15
C PRO A 78 -6.56 14.24 8.33
N GLY A 79 -5.66 14.91 7.60
CA GLY A 79 -4.22 14.61 7.66
C GLY A 79 -3.41 15.48 6.70
N THR A 80 -2.09 15.24 6.66
CA THR A 80 -1.15 16.05 5.87
C THR A 80 -0.53 15.31 4.70
N ASP A 81 -0.65 13.98 4.66
CA ASP A 81 0.09 13.16 3.71
C ASP A 81 -0.68 12.94 2.40
N ASP A 82 -0.02 13.25 1.29
CA ASP A 82 -0.44 12.88 -0.05
C ASP A 82 -0.14 11.40 -0.29
N CYS A 83 -1.06 10.69 -0.94
CA CYS A 83 -0.96 9.25 -1.13
C CYS A 83 -1.41 8.80 -2.52
N PRO A 84 -0.89 7.66 -3.01
CA PRO A 84 -1.40 7.02 -4.21
C PRO A 84 -2.89 6.66 -4.10
N ALA A 85 -3.57 6.75 -5.24
CA ALA A 85 -4.90 6.24 -5.46
C ALA A 85 -5.03 5.71 -6.89
N THR A 86 -6.06 4.92 -7.14
CA THR A 86 -6.45 4.40 -8.44
C THR A 86 -7.86 4.87 -8.75
N LEU A 87 -8.04 5.45 -9.94
CA LEU A 87 -9.36 5.83 -10.45
C LEU A 87 -9.61 5.23 -11.82
N ILE A 88 -10.88 5.17 -12.20
CA ILE A 88 -11.29 4.93 -13.58
C ILE A 88 -11.91 6.20 -14.18
N PHE A 89 -11.74 6.38 -15.47
CA PHE A 89 -12.23 7.54 -16.21
C PHE A 89 -12.44 7.20 -17.69
N SER A 90 -13.06 8.11 -18.43
CA SER A 90 -13.08 8.11 -19.88
C SER A 90 -12.91 9.51 -20.44
N ALA A 91 -12.13 9.63 -21.51
CA ALA A 91 -11.99 10.88 -22.28
C ALA A 91 -12.96 10.97 -23.46
N THR A 92 -13.72 9.91 -23.75
CA THR A 92 -14.63 9.83 -24.91
C THR A 92 -16.10 9.66 -24.51
N ALA A 93 -16.38 9.23 -23.29
CA ALA A 93 -17.75 9.14 -22.77
C ALA A 93 -18.34 10.54 -22.56
N PRO A 94 -19.61 10.79 -22.97
CA PRO A 94 -20.35 11.97 -22.57
C PRO A 94 -20.43 12.08 -21.04
N ASP A 95 -20.38 13.31 -20.50
CA ASP A 95 -20.30 13.53 -19.05
C ASP A 95 -21.44 12.87 -18.27
N ASP A 96 -22.68 13.02 -18.76
CA ASP A 96 -23.87 12.48 -18.10
C ASP A 96 -23.87 10.94 -18.13
N GLU A 97 -23.27 10.32 -19.15
CA GLU A 97 -23.12 8.87 -19.21
C GLU A 97 -22.01 8.40 -18.27
N ALA A 98 -20.89 9.11 -18.23
CA ALA A 98 -19.76 8.78 -17.37
C ALA A 98 -20.15 8.80 -15.88
N VAL A 99 -20.92 9.80 -15.42
CA VAL A 99 -21.39 9.85 -14.02
C VAL A 99 -22.24 8.64 -13.64
N ASN A 100 -23.03 8.13 -14.58
CA ASN A 100 -23.90 6.97 -14.34
C ASN A 100 -23.15 5.63 -14.43
N GLU A 101 -22.19 5.50 -15.35
CA GLU A 101 -21.51 4.23 -15.61
C GLU A 101 -20.29 3.99 -14.71
N LEU A 102 -19.54 5.04 -14.35
CA LEU A 102 -18.32 4.89 -13.54
C LEU A 102 -18.57 4.24 -12.16
N PRO A 103 -19.65 4.54 -11.42
CA PRO A 103 -19.95 3.83 -10.18
C PRO A 103 -20.17 2.33 -10.41
N VAL A 104 -20.94 1.96 -11.45
CA VAL A 104 -21.23 0.56 -11.79
C VAL A 104 -19.95 -0.20 -12.16
N LEU A 105 -19.06 0.42 -12.94
CA LEU A 105 -17.77 -0.17 -13.31
C LEU A 105 -16.85 -0.31 -12.10
N THR A 106 -16.88 0.67 -11.19
CA THR A 106 -16.09 0.63 -9.95
C THR A 106 -16.53 -0.50 -9.03
N GLU A 107 -17.84 -0.70 -8.85
CA GLU A 107 -18.38 -1.81 -8.06
C GLU A 107 -17.95 -3.17 -8.62
N ARG A 108 -17.91 -3.32 -9.96
CA ARG A 108 -17.37 -4.54 -10.57
C ARG A 108 -15.89 -4.75 -10.26
N LEU A 109 -15.07 -3.69 -10.29
CA LEU A 109 -13.67 -3.79 -9.90
C LEU A 109 -13.51 -4.14 -8.40
N HIS A 110 -14.38 -3.62 -7.53
CA HIS A 110 -14.41 -4.02 -6.12
C HIS A 110 -14.77 -5.48 -5.94
N HIS A 111 -15.73 -6.01 -6.71
CA HIS A 111 -16.04 -7.43 -6.70
C HIS A 111 -14.85 -8.31 -7.10
N LEU A 112 -14.07 -7.89 -8.11
CA LEU A 112 -12.82 -8.58 -8.44
C LEU A 112 -11.87 -8.53 -7.23
N TRP A 113 -11.57 -7.33 -6.73
CA TRP A 113 -10.63 -7.13 -5.63
C TRP A 113 -10.97 -7.94 -4.36
N ALA A 114 -12.26 -8.06 -4.04
CA ALA A 114 -12.76 -8.81 -2.89
C ALA A 114 -12.65 -10.34 -3.03
N CYS A 115 -12.32 -10.87 -4.20
CA CYS A 115 -12.13 -12.30 -4.39
C CYS A 115 -10.72 -12.74 -3.96
N ILE A 116 -10.65 -13.83 -3.20
CA ILE A 116 -9.37 -14.42 -2.72
C ILE A 116 -8.59 -15.08 -3.86
N ILE A 117 -9.30 -15.70 -4.80
CA ILE A 117 -8.74 -16.32 -6.01
C ILE A 117 -9.53 -15.88 -7.24
N PRO A 118 -8.93 -15.87 -8.45
CA PRO A 118 -9.65 -15.60 -9.68
C PRO A 118 -10.83 -16.54 -9.86
N GLY A 119 -11.98 -15.98 -10.25
CA GLY A 119 -13.20 -16.75 -10.47
C GLY A 119 -13.12 -17.63 -11.71
N PRO A 120 -13.82 -18.79 -11.72
CA PRO A 120 -13.89 -19.65 -12.90
C PRO A 120 -14.56 -18.90 -14.05
N GLY A 121 -13.89 -18.83 -15.19
CA GLY A 121 -14.42 -18.18 -16.40
C GLY A 121 -14.19 -16.68 -16.49
N TRP A 122 -13.41 -16.08 -15.57
CA TRP A 122 -12.92 -14.73 -15.75
C TRP A 122 -12.15 -14.60 -17.07
N THR A 123 -12.37 -13.49 -17.75
CA THR A 123 -11.55 -13.08 -18.88
C THR A 123 -10.12 -12.80 -18.41
N GLN A 124 -9.14 -12.87 -19.33
CA GLN A 124 -7.76 -12.49 -19.00
C GLN A 124 -7.70 -11.07 -18.43
N ARG A 125 -8.53 -10.14 -18.94
CA ARG A 125 -8.54 -8.75 -18.48
C ARG A 125 -9.06 -8.61 -17.04
N GLU A 126 -10.02 -9.44 -16.63
CA GLU A 126 -10.49 -9.48 -15.24
C GLU A 126 -9.41 -10.04 -14.31
N THR A 127 -8.69 -11.08 -14.72
CA THR A 127 -7.54 -11.59 -13.98
C THR A 127 -6.43 -10.55 -13.85
N ASP A 128 -6.08 -9.85 -14.94
CA ASP A 128 -5.05 -8.80 -14.91
C ASP A 128 -5.44 -7.68 -13.92
N TRP A 129 -6.73 -7.29 -13.88
CA TRP A 129 -7.25 -6.31 -12.92
C TRP A 129 -7.23 -6.82 -11.48
N TRP A 130 -7.55 -8.09 -11.25
CA TRP A 130 -7.48 -8.69 -9.93
C TRP A 130 -6.05 -8.73 -9.38
N GLU A 131 -5.07 -9.10 -10.21
CA GLU A 131 -3.66 -9.08 -9.83
C GLU A 131 -3.18 -7.66 -9.52
N ASP A 132 -3.54 -6.69 -10.37
CA ASP A 132 -3.17 -5.28 -10.19
C ASP A 132 -3.80 -4.66 -8.93
N LEU A 133 -5.10 -4.88 -8.68
CA LEU A 133 -5.78 -4.33 -7.50
C LEU A 133 -5.24 -4.89 -6.18
N ARG A 134 -4.61 -6.07 -6.21
CA ARG A 134 -3.96 -6.70 -5.06
C ARG A 134 -2.45 -6.45 -5.01
N ASN A 135 -1.90 -5.81 -6.03
CA ASN A 135 -0.51 -5.40 -6.07
C ASN A 135 -0.39 -3.91 -5.71
N ASP A 136 0.00 -3.63 -4.47
CA ASP A 136 0.16 -2.26 -3.98
C ASP A 136 1.32 -1.50 -4.65
N MET A 137 2.14 -2.20 -5.44
CA MET A 137 3.28 -1.63 -6.17
C MET A 137 2.99 -1.37 -7.64
N SER A 138 1.89 -1.86 -8.19
CA SER A 138 1.57 -1.64 -9.59
C SER A 138 0.95 -0.25 -9.78
N TYR A 139 1.72 0.63 -10.42
CA TYR A 139 1.23 1.90 -10.91
C TYR A 139 0.95 1.78 -12.40
N HIS A 140 -0.32 1.63 -12.76
CA HIS A 140 -0.73 1.50 -14.15
C HIS A 140 -1.19 2.84 -14.72
N ARG A 141 -1.04 2.99 -16.03
CA ARG A 141 -1.55 4.12 -16.82
C ARG A 141 -2.38 3.59 -17.97
N GLY A 142 -3.61 4.07 -18.08
CA GLY A 142 -4.50 3.72 -19.17
C GLY A 142 -4.91 2.26 -19.19
N PHE A 143 -5.01 1.60 -18.03
CA PHE A 143 -5.31 0.19 -17.94
C PHE A 143 -6.75 -0.07 -18.37
N LYS A 144 -6.94 -0.78 -19.49
CA LYS A 144 -8.26 -0.94 -20.10
C LYS A 144 -9.17 -1.80 -19.23
N LEU A 145 -10.43 -1.44 -19.12
CA LEU A 145 -11.44 -2.34 -18.55
C LEU A 145 -11.76 -3.48 -19.53
N PRO A 146 -12.29 -4.63 -19.07
CA PRO A 146 -12.80 -5.68 -19.93
C PRO A 146 -13.76 -5.13 -21.00
N GLU A 147 -13.62 -5.58 -22.25
CA GLU A 147 -14.41 -5.04 -23.37
C GLU A 147 -15.91 -5.33 -23.18
N GLU A 148 -16.23 -6.43 -22.51
CA GLU A 148 -17.59 -6.89 -22.22
C GLU A 148 -18.31 -5.99 -21.19
N TRP A 149 -17.57 -5.17 -20.45
CA TRP A 149 -18.14 -4.30 -19.43
C TRP A 149 -18.59 -2.95 -19.98
N GLN A 150 -18.16 -2.58 -21.19
CA GLN A 150 -18.29 -1.23 -21.72
C GLN A 150 -18.78 -1.21 -23.16
N GLN A 151 -19.47 -0.14 -23.54
CA GLN A 151 -19.79 0.11 -24.94
C GLN A 151 -18.51 0.49 -25.69
N ARG A 152 -18.32 -0.06 -26.91
CA ARG A 152 -17.09 0.09 -27.71
C ARG A 152 -16.61 1.54 -27.94
N SER A 153 -17.48 2.54 -27.83
CA SER A 153 -17.15 3.95 -28.04
C SER A 153 -16.59 4.68 -26.81
N LYS A 154 -16.70 4.12 -25.60
CA LYS A 154 -16.47 4.86 -24.34
C LYS A 154 -15.11 4.66 -23.69
N ASP A 155 -14.25 3.77 -24.22
CA ASP A 155 -12.84 3.56 -23.83
C ASP A 155 -12.47 3.94 -22.38
N TYR A 156 -13.13 3.29 -21.41
CA TYR A 156 -12.85 3.49 -19.99
C TYR A 156 -11.51 2.87 -19.62
N LYS A 157 -10.76 3.59 -18.79
CA LYS A 157 -9.40 3.22 -18.36
C LYS A 157 -9.20 3.48 -16.88
N GLY A 158 -8.41 2.63 -16.26
CA GLY A 158 -7.81 2.80 -14.95
C GLY A 158 -6.50 3.55 -15.01
N SER A 159 -6.22 4.40 -14.02
CA SER A 159 -4.86 4.91 -13.79
C SER A 159 -4.60 5.14 -12.32
N SER A 160 -3.39 4.78 -11.91
CA SER A 160 -2.82 5.18 -10.63
C SER A 160 -2.34 6.63 -10.71
N PHE A 161 -2.62 7.40 -9.67
CA PHE A 161 -2.23 8.81 -9.57
C PHE A 161 -1.95 9.17 -8.13
N LEU A 162 -1.26 10.29 -7.94
CA LEU A 162 -1.03 10.85 -6.62
C LEU A 162 -2.18 11.77 -6.25
N MET A 163 -2.87 11.43 -5.16
CA MET A 163 -3.92 12.26 -4.61
C MET A 163 -3.30 13.32 -3.71
N HIS A 164 -3.37 14.58 -4.14
CA HIS A 164 -2.94 15.71 -3.35
C HIS A 164 -4.06 16.21 -2.46
N ARG A 165 -3.85 16.21 -1.15
CA ARG A 165 -4.84 16.72 -0.19
C ARG A 165 -5.17 18.18 -0.43
N ALA A 166 -4.19 18.98 -0.85
CA ALA A 166 -4.39 20.37 -1.23
C ALA A 166 -5.41 20.56 -2.37
N HIS A 167 -5.68 19.51 -3.16
CA HIS A 167 -6.67 19.55 -4.24
C HIS A 167 -8.06 19.08 -3.81
N LEU A 168 -8.19 18.52 -2.62
CA LEU A 168 -9.44 17.98 -2.11
C LEU A 168 -10.19 19.01 -1.25
N PRO A 169 -11.54 18.94 -1.19
CA PRO A 169 -12.29 19.66 -0.17
C PRO A 169 -11.87 19.15 1.21
N GLU A 170 -11.66 20.05 2.17
CA GLU A 170 -11.28 19.71 3.55
C GLU A 170 -9.96 18.90 3.68
N GLY A 171 -9.16 18.80 2.62
CA GLY A 171 -7.94 18.01 2.63
C GLY A 171 -8.14 16.50 2.63
N ARG A 172 -9.34 15.98 2.33
CA ARG A 172 -9.68 14.54 2.36
C ARG A 172 -10.71 14.16 1.29
N ILE A 173 -10.83 12.88 0.98
CA ILE A 173 -11.79 12.37 0.01
C ILE A 173 -13.17 12.33 0.66
N THR A 174 -14.11 13.14 0.15
CA THR A 174 -15.52 13.15 0.60
C THR A 174 -16.48 12.50 -0.41
N SER A 175 -16.00 12.22 -1.62
CA SER A 175 -16.75 11.59 -2.73
C SER A 175 -15.82 10.71 -3.56
N ARG A 176 -16.33 9.60 -4.09
CA ARG A 176 -15.57 8.78 -5.06
C ARG A 176 -15.51 9.43 -6.44
N LEU A 177 -16.56 10.17 -6.81
CA LEU A 177 -16.59 10.92 -8.06
C LEU A 177 -15.83 12.24 -7.88
N LEU A 178 -14.85 12.49 -8.75
CA LEU A 178 -14.01 13.68 -8.72
C LEU A 178 -13.84 14.26 -10.12
N PRO A 179 -13.82 15.60 -10.27
CA PRO A 179 -13.36 16.22 -11.50
C PRO A 179 -11.84 16.02 -11.61
N ILE A 180 -11.39 15.48 -12.74
CA ILE A 180 -9.97 15.23 -12.98
C ILE A 180 -9.52 15.89 -14.28
N LEU A 181 -8.23 16.22 -14.31
CA LEU A 181 -7.50 16.51 -15.53
C LEU A 181 -6.82 15.22 -15.99
N VAL A 182 -7.01 14.82 -17.24
CA VAL A 182 -6.36 13.63 -17.79
C VAL A 182 -5.75 13.89 -19.15
N ASP A 183 -4.53 13.42 -19.36
CA ASP A 183 -3.89 13.43 -20.68
C ASP A 183 -4.42 12.21 -21.47
N PRO A 184 -5.17 12.40 -22.56
CA PRO A 184 -5.81 11.30 -23.28
C PRO A 184 -4.81 10.35 -23.95
N VAL A 185 -3.54 10.77 -24.13
CA VAL A 185 -2.49 9.95 -24.74
C VAL A 185 -1.73 9.18 -23.65
N THR A 186 -1.24 9.88 -22.63
CA THR A 186 -0.40 9.26 -21.59
C THR A 186 -1.20 8.65 -20.45
N CYS A 187 -2.49 8.96 -20.34
CA CYS A 187 -3.39 8.55 -19.26
C CYS A 187 -2.92 9.00 -17.87
N ILE A 188 -2.01 9.97 -17.79
CA ILE A 188 -1.67 10.61 -16.52
C ILE A 188 -2.88 11.42 -16.06
N ALA A 189 -3.29 11.22 -14.82
CA ALA A 189 -4.45 11.88 -14.22
C ALA A 189 -4.03 12.69 -12.99
N GLN A 190 -4.80 13.74 -12.70
CA GLN A 190 -4.68 14.53 -11.48
C GLN A 190 -6.05 15.12 -11.12
N THR A 191 -6.40 15.12 -9.83
CA THR A 191 -7.59 15.81 -9.34
C THR A 191 -7.50 17.30 -9.63
N ILE A 192 -8.58 17.88 -10.16
CA ILE A 192 -8.70 19.35 -10.29
C ILE A 192 -8.73 19.94 -8.86
N PRO A 193 -7.90 20.93 -8.53
CA PRO A 193 -7.92 21.57 -7.22
C PRO A 193 -9.32 22.06 -6.85
N SER A 194 -9.74 21.82 -5.62
CA SER A 194 -11.05 22.24 -5.10
C SER A 194 -11.27 23.75 -5.17
N SER A 195 -10.20 24.56 -5.17
CA SER A 195 -10.24 26.01 -5.44
C SER A 195 -10.73 26.38 -6.84
N GLU A 196 -10.71 25.44 -7.78
CA GLU A 196 -11.21 25.59 -9.14
C GLU A 196 -12.65 25.11 -9.33
N TRP A 197 -13.24 24.49 -8.31
CA TRP A 197 -14.59 23.96 -8.38
C TRP A 197 -15.63 25.08 -8.29
N PRO A 198 -16.76 25.01 -9.02
CA PRO A 198 -17.86 25.92 -8.85
C PRO A 198 -18.46 25.85 -7.45
N GLU A 199 -19.07 26.95 -7.01
CA GLU A 199 -19.76 27.02 -5.71
C GLU A 199 -20.84 25.92 -5.61
N GLY A 200 -20.91 25.26 -4.45
CA GLY A 200 -21.85 24.17 -4.18
C GLY A 200 -21.47 22.80 -4.75
N MET A 201 -20.43 22.70 -5.61
CA MET A 201 -20.03 21.41 -6.21
C MET A 201 -19.57 20.40 -5.16
N ALA A 202 -18.76 20.83 -4.17
CA ALA A 202 -18.25 19.92 -3.13
C ALA A 202 -19.37 19.32 -2.28
N SER A 203 -20.36 20.15 -1.90
CA SER A 203 -21.56 19.70 -1.18
C SER A 203 -22.38 18.74 -2.06
N TRP A 204 -22.62 19.10 -3.32
CA TRP A 204 -23.34 18.24 -4.26
C TRP A 204 -22.66 16.88 -4.45
N LEU A 205 -21.34 16.84 -4.62
CA LEU A 205 -20.57 15.60 -4.73
C LEU A 205 -20.72 14.75 -3.47
N THR A 206 -20.64 15.36 -2.29
CA THR A 206 -20.76 14.64 -1.01
C THR A 206 -22.18 14.11 -0.79
N GLU A 207 -23.21 14.86 -1.19
CA GLU A 207 -24.62 14.47 -1.04
C GLU A 207 -25.03 13.36 -2.02
N ASN A 208 -24.50 13.36 -3.25
CA ASN A 208 -24.95 12.46 -4.33
C ASN A 208 -23.98 11.30 -4.62
N HIS A 209 -22.69 11.49 -4.32
CA HIS A 209 -21.61 10.54 -4.61
C HIS A 209 -20.67 10.35 -3.40
N GLY A 210 -21.08 10.83 -2.23
CA GLY A 210 -20.38 10.61 -0.99
C GLY A 210 -20.48 9.18 -0.50
N PHE A 211 -19.65 8.88 0.47
CA PHE A 211 -19.63 7.58 1.12
C PHE A 211 -20.83 7.45 2.05
N SER A 212 -21.67 6.43 1.84
CA SER A 212 -22.65 6.00 2.86
C SER A 212 -21.92 5.56 4.15
N SER A 213 -20.69 5.05 4.00
CA SER A 213 -19.70 4.73 5.02
C SER A 213 -18.32 4.62 4.31
N PRO A 214 -17.18 4.88 4.97
CA PRO A 214 -15.87 4.58 4.38
C PRO A 214 -15.89 3.14 3.86
N PRO A 215 -15.28 2.83 2.70
CA PRO A 215 -15.30 1.47 2.19
C PRO A 215 -14.69 0.51 3.22
N THR A 216 -15.57 -0.20 3.93
CA THR A 216 -15.21 -1.35 4.73
C THR A 216 -14.99 -2.50 3.77
N ASN A 217 -13.88 -3.21 3.92
CA ASN A 217 -13.55 -4.35 3.09
C ASN A 217 -14.74 -5.35 3.09
N PRO A 218 -15.20 -5.90 1.96
CA PRO A 218 -16.29 -6.88 1.92
C PRO A 218 -16.00 -8.15 2.75
N GLU A 219 -14.73 -8.39 3.09
CA GLU A 219 -14.27 -9.47 3.97
C GLU A 219 -14.49 -9.18 5.48
N THR A 220 -15.12 -8.06 5.88
CA THR A 220 -15.19 -7.63 7.30
C THR A 220 -16.52 -7.86 8.01
N ASP A 221 -17.38 -8.78 7.53
CA ASP A 221 -18.47 -9.34 8.37
C ASP A 221 -17.94 -10.35 9.42
N PHE A 222 -16.82 -10.00 10.05
CA PHE A 222 -16.36 -10.61 11.29
C PHE A 222 -16.91 -9.74 12.41
N GLY A 223 -17.87 -10.28 13.17
CA GLY A 223 -18.67 -9.55 14.15
C GLY A 223 -17.89 -8.56 15.01
N ASP A 224 -18.52 -7.42 15.25
CA ASP A 224 -18.15 -6.36 16.21
C ASP A 224 -16.64 -6.22 16.53
N SER A 225 -15.86 -5.82 15.52
CA SER A 225 -14.44 -5.46 15.64
C SER A 225 -14.17 -4.28 16.58
N SER A 226 -15.21 -3.60 17.10
CA SER A 226 -15.07 -2.52 18.07
C SER A 226 -14.50 -2.98 19.41
N GLN A 227 -14.59 -4.28 19.75
CA GLN A 227 -14.02 -4.81 20.98
C GLN A 227 -12.48 -4.93 20.97
N PHE A 228 -11.84 -4.92 19.78
CA PHE A 228 -10.38 -5.03 19.67
C PHE A 228 -9.66 -3.69 19.53
N LEU A 229 -10.39 -2.59 19.39
CA LEU A 229 -9.87 -1.23 19.15
C LEU A 229 -9.89 -0.33 20.40
N ALA A 230 -10.15 -0.88 21.59
CA ALA A 230 -10.37 -0.10 22.82
C ALA A 230 -9.11 0.63 23.36
N GLU A 231 -7.93 0.38 22.80
CA GLU A 231 -6.70 1.07 23.15
C GLU A 231 -6.17 1.88 21.97
N LYS A 232 -5.82 3.15 22.22
CA LYS A 232 -5.33 4.08 21.21
C LYS A 232 -4.15 3.45 20.45
N PRO A 233 -4.20 3.38 19.10
CA PRO A 233 -3.07 2.94 18.29
C PRO A 233 -1.81 3.71 18.65
N SER A 234 -0.64 3.06 18.48
CA SER A 234 0.62 3.78 18.62
C SER A 234 0.65 4.92 17.60
N ASP A 235 1.04 6.13 18.03
CA ASP A 235 1.16 7.25 17.11
C ASP A 235 2.22 6.91 16.05
N ARG A 236 1.84 6.99 14.77
CA ARG A 236 2.73 6.65 13.65
C ARG A 236 4.05 7.43 13.74
N SER A 237 4.01 8.71 14.11
CA SER A 237 5.21 9.54 14.24
C SER A 237 6.12 9.05 15.37
N GLU A 238 5.55 8.61 16.51
CA GLU A 238 6.33 8.03 17.62
C GLU A 238 6.99 6.70 17.22
N ARG A 239 6.27 5.87 16.45
CA ARG A 239 6.79 4.62 15.90
C ARG A 239 7.91 4.86 14.90
N GLU A 240 7.74 5.77 13.95
CA GLU A 240 8.76 6.15 12.97
C GLU A 240 10.02 6.72 13.62
N GLU A 241 9.86 7.52 14.69
CA GLU A 241 10.98 8.00 15.49
C GLU A 241 11.69 6.86 16.22
N ALA A 242 10.93 5.92 16.79
CA ALA A 242 11.48 4.73 17.44
C ALA A 242 12.26 3.85 16.46
N TYR A 243 11.73 3.63 15.26
CA TYR A 243 12.44 2.93 14.19
C TYR A 243 13.71 3.67 13.80
N SER A 244 13.65 4.99 13.65
CA SER A 244 14.80 5.78 13.27
C SER A 244 15.95 5.70 14.29
N ARG A 245 15.63 5.61 15.59
CA ARG A 245 16.62 5.39 16.66
C ARG A 245 17.28 4.01 16.60
N VAL A 246 16.56 2.99 16.15
CA VAL A 246 17.01 1.59 16.13
C VAL A 246 17.74 1.24 14.85
N PHE A 247 17.13 1.57 13.71
CA PHE A 247 17.56 1.16 12.37
C PHE A 247 18.27 2.28 11.60
N GLY A 248 18.24 3.52 12.09
CA GLY A 248 18.72 4.69 11.34
C GLY A 248 17.63 5.29 10.43
N PRO A 249 17.97 6.25 9.56
CA PRO A 249 16.98 6.93 8.73
C PRO A 249 16.13 5.98 7.89
N ILE A 250 14.82 6.22 7.85
CA ILE A 250 13.89 5.51 6.96
C ILE A 250 14.30 5.82 5.51
N GLY A 251 14.63 4.77 4.75
CA GLY A 251 14.99 4.90 3.34
C GLY A 251 13.76 4.99 2.44
N SER A 252 12.78 4.10 2.67
CA SER A 252 11.49 4.12 1.98
C SER A 252 10.40 3.49 2.84
N VAL A 253 9.14 3.79 2.53
CA VAL A 253 7.96 3.16 3.16
C VAL A 253 7.08 2.59 2.05
N TYR A 254 6.76 1.32 2.17
CA TYR A 254 5.80 0.66 1.31
C TYR A 254 4.43 0.72 1.96
N HIS A 255 3.56 1.58 1.43
CA HIS A 255 2.23 1.79 1.96
C HIS A 255 1.25 0.69 1.58
N GLU A 256 0.47 0.22 2.54
CA GLU A 256 -0.64 -0.67 2.23
C GLU A 256 -1.77 0.12 1.59
N LEU A 257 -2.23 -0.30 0.40
CA LEU A 257 -3.30 0.40 -0.31
C LEU A 257 -4.64 -0.33 -0.17
N ILE A 258 -4.61 -1.56 0.33
CA ILE A 258 -5.78 -2.39 0.62
C ILE A 258 -6.35 -1.91 1.97
N PRO A 259 -7.58 -1.35 2.05
CA PRO A 259 -8.18 -0.96 3.32
C PRO A 259 -8.64 -2.20 4.10
N LEU A 260 -7.69 -2.94 4.65
CA LEU A 260 -7.95 -4.00 5.63
C LEU A 260 -8.14 -3.42 7.03
N PRO A 261 -8.78 -4.15 7.96
CA PRO A 261 -8.94 -3.72 9.35
C PRO A 261 -7.62 -3.33 10.04
N HIS A 262 -6.52 -3.95 9.62
CA HIS A 262 -5.17 -3.67 10.11
C HIS A 262 -4.33 -3.19 8.94
N HIS A 263 -4.00 -1.90 8.95
CA HIS A 263 -3.14 -1.28 7.94
C HIS A 263 -1.67 -1.57 8.27
N ILE A 264 -0.98 -2.28 7.38
CA ILE A 264 0.40 -2.74 7.55
C ILE A 264 1.30 -2.08 6.50
N ASP A 265 1.93 -1.00 6.90
CA ASP A 265 3.07 -0.44 6.17
C ASP A 265 4.31 -1.33 6.33
N VAL A 266 5.24 -1.26 5.38
CA VAL A 266 6.58 -1.86 5.53
C VAL A 266 7.64 -0.79 5.34
N TYR A 267 8.43 -0.55 6.38
CA TYR A 267 9.51 0.42 6.41
C TYR A 267 10.81 -0.27 5.99
N HIS A 268 11.55 0.36 5.09
CA HIS A 268 12.83 -0.13 4.61
C HIS A 268 13.95 0.80 5.03
N PHE A 269 15.00 0.20 5.59
CA PHE A 269 16.21 0.86 6.08
C PHE A 269 17.43 0.28 5.38
N THR A 270 18.41 1.13 5.14
CA THR A 270 19.70 0.74 4.56
C THR A 270 20.81 1.06 5.56
N TRP A 271 21.64 0.07 5.89
CA TRP A 271 22.85 0.28 6.65
C TRP A 271 24.05 0.41 5.73
N ALA A 272 24.79 1.51 5.90
CA ALA A 272 26.04 1.72 5.20
C ALA A 272 27.10 0.66 5.61
N ALA A 273 28.20 0.63 4.84
CA ALA A 273 29.37 -0.15 5.18
C ALA A 273 29.78 0.06 6.67
N PRO A 274 30.22 -1.00 7.37
CA PRO A 274 30.64 -2.30 6.83
C PRO A 274 29.54 -3.36 6.68
N ARG A 275 28.28 -3.07 7.05
CA ARG A 275 27.21 -4.09 6.98
C ARG A 275 26.69 -4.33 5.58
N ASP A 276 26.43 -3.25 4.84
CA ASP A 276 25.84 -3.31 3.50
C ASP A 276 24.58 -4.20 3.48
N GLU A 277 23.68 -3.90 4.41
CA GLU A 277 22.49 -4.70 4.74
C GLU A 277 21.24 -3.84 4.69
N HIS A 278 20.12 -4.51 4.50
CA HIS A 278 18.79 -3.91 4.53
C HIS A 278 17.98 -4.50 5.68
N ALA A 279 17.13 -3.66 6.28
CA ALA A 279 16.11 -4.08 7.22
C ALA A 279 14.73 -3.68 6.68
N TYR A 280 13.78 -4.61 6.76
CA TYR A 280 12.38 -4.38 6.49
C TYR A 280 11.59 -4.58 7.78
N VAL A 281 10.77 -3.61 8.16
CA VAL A 281 10.05 -3.61 9.44
C VAL A 281 8.58 -3.32 9.17
N THR A 282 7.66 -4.14 9.67
CA THR A 282 6.23 -3.81 9.57
C THR A 282 5.92 -2.57 10.40
N GLY A 283 4.88 -1.82 10.05
CA GLY A 283 4.31 -0.81 10.93
C GLY A 283 2.81 -0.86 10.85
N GLY A 284 2.17 -0.96 12.01
CA GLY A 284 0.73 -1.07 12.17
C GLY A 284 0.28 -2.44 12.65
N MET A 285 1.16 -3.46 12.63
CA MET A 285 0.88 -4.74 13.27
C MET A 285 0.70 -4.56 14.79
N SER A 286 1.44 -3.61 15.38
CA SER A 286 1.33 -3.30 16.81
C SER A 286 0.22 -2.31 17.16
N ASP A 287 -0.57 -1.82 16.18
CA ASP A 287 -1.69 -0.92 16.44
C ASP A 287 -2.87 -1.64 17.13
N ALA A 288 -2.96 -2.96 16.96
CA ALA A 288 -3.87 -3.83 17.72
C ALA A 288 -3.09 -4.95 18.45
N ILE A 289 -3.69 -5.47 19.52
CA ILE A 289 -3.21 -6.68 20.18
C ILE A 289 -3.58 -7.87 19.29
N GLN A 290 -2.59 -8.69 18.91
CA GLN A 290 -2.86 -9.95 18.19
C GLN A 290 -3.88 -10.81 18.95
N PRO A 291 -4.81 -11.50 18.24
CA PRO A 291 -5.75 -12.42 18.88
C PRO A 291 -5.00 -13.45 19.72
N GLY A 292 -5.34 -13.56 21.01
CA GLY A 292 -4.71 -14.51 21.93
C GLY A 292 -3.26 -14.19 22.33
N GLY A 293 -2.70 -13.04 21.96
CA GLY A 293 -1.31 -12.67 22.19
C GLY A 293 -0.95 -12.21 23.62
N GLY A 294 -1.95 -11.85 24.44
CA GLY A 294 -1.75 -11.36 25.81
C GLY A 294 -0.72 -10.23 25.89
N ASP A 295 0.21 -10.32 26.85
CA ASP A 295 1.29 -9.34 27.08
C ASP A 295 2.34 -9.28 25.94
N PHE A 296 2.30 -10.23 25.01
CA PHE A 296 3.12 -10.25 23.80
C PHE A 296 2.30 -9.87 22.54
N GLY A 297 1.08 -9.34 22.71
CA GLY A 297 0.19 -9.14 21.58
C GLY A 297 0.56 -7.99 20.64
N ARG A 298 1.35 -7.00 21.07
CA ARG A 298 1.80 -5.89 20.22
C ARG A 298 3.21 -6.14 19.68
N ILE A 299 3.30 -6.59 18.44
CA ILE A 299 4.58 -6.87 17.79
C ILE A 299 4.70 -6.19 16.44
N GLU A 300 5.94 -6.06 15.98
CA GLU A 300 6.26 -5.78 14.59
C GLU A 300 7.28 -6.79 14.11
N LEU A 301 7.17 -7.19 12.85
CA LEU A 301 8.05 -8.15 12.21
C LEU A 301 9.24 -7.42 11.57
N VAL A 302 10.42 -8.03 11.66
CA VAL A 302 11.65 -7.51 11.08
C VAL A 302 12.29 -8.59 10.20
N LEU A 303 12.67 -8.24 8.97
CA LEU A 303 13.51 -9.07 8.12
C LEU A 303 14.80 -8.34 7.80
N TYR A 304 15.94 -9.00 8.01
CA TYR A 304 17.25 -8.55 7.55
C TYR A 304 17.65 -9.28 6.27
N THR A 305 18.30 -8.59 5.34
CA THR A 305 18.74 -9.16 4.06
C THR A 305 19.98 -8.45 3.51
N LYS A 306 20.84 -9.17 2.79
CA LYS A 306 21.99 -8.56 2.08
C LYS A 306 21.60 -7.84 0.79
N HIS A 307 20.39 -8.07 0.29
CA HIS A 307 19.92 -7.49 -0.96
C HIS A 307 18.55 -6.85 -0.79
N HIS A 308 18.41 -5.62 -1.31
CA HIS A 308 17.12 -4.98 -1.44
C HIS A 308 16.25 -5.72 -2.46
N HIS A 309 15.02 -6.05 -2.08
CA HIS A 309 14.01 -6.55 -3.02
C HIS A 309 12.59 -6.27 -2.53
N GLU A 310 11.73 -5.79 -3.42
CA GLU A 310 10.32 -5.51 -3.14
C GLU A 310 9.46 -6.72 -2.75
N ARG A 311 9.94 -7.97 -2.89
CA ARG A 311 9.15 -9.15 -2.50
C ARG A 311 9.05 -9.32 -0.99
N PHE A 312 9.98 -8.72 -0.24
CA PHE A 312 10.05 -8.88 1.21
C PHE A 312 8.94 -8.15 1.95
N GLN A 313 8.38 -7.06 1.39
CA GLN A 313 7.16 -6.46 1.94
C GLN A 313 5.95 -7.40 1.80
N LYS A 314 5.86 -8.20 0.72
CA LYS A 314 4.79 -9.18 0.54
C LYS A 314 4.87 -10.28 1.60
N LEU A 315 6.08 -10.77 1.87
CA LEU A 315 6.33 -11.68 3.00
C LEU A 315 5.84 -11.06 4.31
N LEU A 316 6.35 -9.87 4.65
CA LEU A 316 6.05 -9.23 5.93
C LEU A 316 4.57 -8.92 6.12
N ARG A 317 3.87 -8.40 5.10
CA ARG A 317 2.42 -8.15 5.19
C ARG A 317 1.62 -9.43 5.39
N SER A 318 1.97 -10.49 4.66
CA SER A 318 1.26 -11.79 4.78
C SER A 318 1.37 -12.33 6.20
N PHE A 319 2.57 -12.30 6.79
CA PHE A 319 2.77 -12.80 8.15
C PHE A 319 2.35 -11.82 9.24
N ALA A 320 2.32 -10.52 8.94
CA ALA A 320 1.70 -9.56 9.84
C ALA A 320 0.22 -9.87 9.99
N ARG A 321 -0.49 -10.19 8.90
CA ARG A 321 -1.93 -10.49 8.93
C ARG A 321 -2.29 -11.85 9.54
N TYR A 322 -1.35 -12.79 9.53
CA TYR A 322 -1.55 -14.16 9.98
C TYR A 322 -2.32 -14.30 11.30
N PRO A 323 -2.03 -13.53 12.38
CA PRO A 323 -2.77 -13.67 13.64
C PRO A 323 -4.25 -13.33 13.54
N TRP A 324 -4.62 -12.36 12.71
CA TRP A 324 -6.01 -11.95 12.53
C TRP A 324 -6.77 -12.85 11.56
N GLU A 325 -6.09 -13.36 10.53
CA GLU A 325 -6.68 -14.29 9.57
C GLU A 325 -6.89 -15.69 10.16
N THR A 326 -6.03 -16.11 11.09
CA THR A 326 -6.07 -17.48 11.65
C THR A 326 -6.52 -17.54 13.11
N GLY A 327 -6.62 -16.41 13.80
CA GLY A 327 -6.83 -16.35 15.25
C GLY A 327 -5.65 -16.88 16.08
N SER A 328 -4.49 -17.12 15.45
CA SER A 328 -3.30 -17.71 16.08
C SER A 328 -2.18 -16.66 16.23
N PRO A 329 -1.85 -16.23 17.47
CA PRO A 329 -0.78 -15.27 17.68
C PRO A 329 0.58 -15.83 17.27
N ILE A 330 1.51 -14.95 16.92
CA ILE A 330 2.92 -15.29 16.66
C ILE A 330 3.75 -14.94 17.90
N TYR A 331 4.43 -15.95 18.44
CA TYR A 331 5.34 -15.84 19.57
C TYR A 331 6.81 -16.06 19.16
N PRO A 332 7.76 -15.68 20.02
CA PRO A 332 9.15 -16.07 19.85
C PRO A 332 9.29 -17.59 19.73
N PHE A 333 10.14 -17.99 18.79
CA PHE A 333 10.52 -19.34 18.42
C PHE A 333 9.44 -20.17 17.72
N ASP A 334 8.28 -19.57 17.44
CA ASP A 334 7.29 -20.16 16.55
C ASP A 334 7.89 -20.43 15.18
N THR A 335 7.32 -21.40 14.50
CA THR A 335 7.72 -21.78 13.16
C THR A 335 6.50 -21.98 12.30
N VAL A 336 6.43 -21.25 11.18
CA VAL A 336 5.28 -21.31 10.27
C VAL A 336 5.75 -21.80 8.91
N PRO A 337 5.14 -22.85 8.34
CA PRO A 337 5.49 -23.33 7.01
C PRO A 337 5.13 -22.29 5.95
N LEU A 338 6.01 -22.12 4.97
CA LEU A 338 5.81 -21.32 3.77
C LEU A 338 5.22 -22.14 2.62
N GLY A 339 5.59 -23.43 2.52
CA GLY A 339 5.24 -24.24 1.36
C GLY A 339 5.68 -23.58 0.05
N SER A 340 4.82 -23.60 -0.97
CA SER A 340 5.12 -22.98 -2.28
C SER A 340 5.26 -21.46 -2.24
N PHE A 341 4.75 -20.80 -1.19
CA PHE A 341 4.86 -19.34 -1.02
C PHE A 341 6.32 -18.91 -0.85
N GLY A 342 7.17 -19.78 -0.30
CA GLY A 342 8.59 -19.47 -0.05
C GLY A 342 9.34 -19.06 -1.32
N ASN A 343 9.15 -19.79 -2.42
CA ASN A 343 9.81 -19.46 -3.69
C ASN A 343 9.42 -18.07 -4.21
N GLU A 344 8.14 -17.70 -4.07
CA GLU A 344 7.63 -16.41 -4.52
C GLU A 344 8.25 -15.24 -3.75
N VAL A 345 8.29 -15.34 -2.42
CA VAL A 345 8.67 -14.20 -1.56
C VAL A 345 10.11 -14.22 -1.07
N LEU A 346 10.79 -15.37 -1.13
CA LEU A 346 12.21 -15.50 -0.80
C LEU A 346 13.10 -15.68 -2.03
N GLY A 347 12.52 -15.98 -3.20
CA GLY A 347 13.24 -16.21 -4.45
C GLY A 347 14.06 -17.50 -4.46
N SER A 348 13.69 -18.45 -3.60
CA SER A 348 14.31 -19.76 -3.52
C SER A 348 13.30 -20.75 -2.95
N ASP A 349 13.26 -21.94 -3.54
CA ASP A 349 12.48 -23.09 -3.09
C ASP A 349 13.12 -23.84 -1.91
N ARG A 350 14.36 -23.47 -1.53
CA ARG A 350 15.12 -24.10 -0.44
C ARG A 350 14.60 -23.75 0.95
N PHE A 351 13.82 -22.68 1.08
CA PHE A 351 13.32 -22.18 2.36
C PHE A 351 11.82 -22.44 2.47
N ASN A 352 11.46 -23.43 3.29
CA ASN A 352 10.09 -23.92 3.38
C ASN A 352 9.35 -23.47 4.65
N ALA A 353 10.02 -22.74 5.55
CA ALA A 353 9.44 -22.25 6.79
C ALA A 353 10.08 -20.93 7.24
N LEU A 354 9.39 -20.23 8.13
CA LEU A 354 9.91 -19.10 8.88
C LEU A 354 10.01 -19.47 10.35
N MET A 355 11.09 -19.06 10.99
CA MET A 355 11.21 -19.00 12.44
C MET A 355 11.18 -17.55 12.91
N PHE A 356 10.49 -17.29 14.01
CA PHE A 356 10.43 -15.97 14.61
C PHE A 356 11.39 -15.92 15.79
N LEU A 357 12.38 -15.04 15.77
CA LEU A 357 13.28 -14.82 16.90
C LEU A 357 12.85 -13.57 17.67
N PRO A 358 13.11 -13.48 18.98
CA PRO A 358 13.07 -12.19 19.66
C PRO A 358 13.93 -11.19 18.90
N GLY A 359 13.40 -10.00 18.63
CA GLY A 359 14.01 -9.04 17.71
C GLY A 359 15.46 -8.76 18.03
N VAL A 360 16.31 -8.67 17.00
CA VAL A 360 17.73 -8.42 17.16
C VAL A 360 18.08 -7.13 16.43
N ALA A 361 17.94 -6.00 17.11
CA ALA A 361 18.17 -4.68 16.50
C ALA A 361 19.58 -4.50 15.93
N LYS A 362 20.58 -5.13 16.55
CA LYS A 362 22.00 -5.06 16.15
C LYS A 362 22.68 -6.42 16.41
N PRO A 363 23.73 -6.83 15.66
CA PRO A 363 24.51 -8.05 15.86
C PRO A 363 25.09 -8.18 17.27
N GLU A 364 25.28 -7.08 17.98
CA GLU A 364 25.73 -7.09 19.38
C GLU A 364 24.57 -7.30 20.38
N THR A 365 23.32 -7.25 19.91
CA THR A 365 22.12 -7.49 20.72
C THR A 365 21.94 -8.99 20.87
N SER A 366 21.82 -9.45 22.11
CA SER A 366 21.57 -10.87 22.37
C SER A 366 20.22 -11.30 21.80
N ILE A 367 20.18 -12.44 21.10
CA ILE A 367 18.97 -13.06 20.51
C ILE A 367 17.89 -13.35 21.57
N HIS A 368 18.23 -13.33 22.86
CA HIS A 368 17.34 -13.72 23.95
C HIS A 368 16.39 -12.61 24.43
N GLN A 369 16.49 -11.38 23.90
CA GLN A 369 15.62 -10.27 24.30
C GLN A 369 15.13 -9.49 23.09
N ALA A 370 13.83 -9.56 22.80
CA ALA A 370 13.20 -8.67 21.85
C ALA A 370 13.28 -7.23 22.42
N PRO A 371 13.94 -6.29 21.74
CA PRO A 371 13.90 -4.90 22.15
C PRO A 371 12.44 -4.46 22.14
N CYS A 372 11.99 -4.00 23.29
CA CYS A 372 10.74 -3.27 23.39
C CYS A 372 11.02 -1.85 22.90
N LEU A 373 10.30 -1.42 21.87
CA LEU A 373 10.26 -0.02 21.50
C LEU A 373 9.49 0.69 22.62
N VAL A 374 10.24 1.33 23.53
CA VAL A 374 9.78 1.85 24.83
C VAL A 374 8.57 2.79 24.71
N ALA A 375 8.40 3.47 23.57
CA ALA A 375 7.30 4.39 23.34
C ALA A 375 5.93 3.70 23.17
N SER A 376 5.88 2.44 22.74
CA SER A 376 4.61 1.81 22.28
C SER A 376 4.34 0.42 22.88
N ASN A 377 5.16 -0.05 23.83
CA ASN A 377 5.15 -1.44 24.29
C ASN A 377 5.25 -2.47 23.14
N THR A 378 5.72 -2.03 21.97
CA THR A 378 5.85 -2.85 20.78
C THR A 378 7.11 -3.69 20.88
N ARG A 379 7.00 -4.98 20.61
CA ARG A 379 8.14 -5.89 20.56
C ARG A 379 8.49 -6.20 19.11
N LEU A 380 9.79 -6.31 18.83
CA LEU A 380 10.22 -6.75 17.51
C LEU A 380 10.34 -8.28 17.48
N LEU A 381 9.89 -8.93 16.41
CA LEU A 381 10.23 -10.30 16.08
C LEU A 381 11.03 -10.34 14.78
N THR A 382 12.22 -10.93 14.81
CA THR A 382 13.03 -11.12 13.61
C THR A 382 12.60 -12.40 12.90
N ILE A 383 12.21 -12.28 11.63
CA ILE A 383 11.90 -13.41 10.76
C ILE A 383 13.21 -14.00 10.23
N VAL A 384 13.37 -15.32 10.39
CA VAL A 384 14.48 -16.10 9.84
C VAL A 384 13.91 -17.22 8.97
N PRO A 385 14.08 -17.14 7.63
CA PRO A 385 13.75 -18.26 6.77
C PRO A 385 14.58 -19.49 7.12
N LEU A 386 13.96 -20.67 7.20
CA LEU A 386 14.59 -21.95 7.48
C LEU A 386 14.59 -22.85 6.24
N THR A 387 15.68 -23.60 6.03
CA THR A 387 15.65 -24.71 5.07
C THR A 387 14.88 -25.91 5.63
N ASP A 388 14.54 -26.85 4.76
CA ASP A 388 13.93 -28.12 5.15
C ASP A 388 14.76 -28.84 6.22
N GLU A 389 16.09 -28.92 6.03
CA GLU A 389 16.98 -29.59 6.98
C GLU A 389 17.01 -28.89 8.34
N GLU A 390 17.04 -27.56 8.35
CA GLU A 390 17.03 -26.75 9.57
C GLU A 390 15.71 -26.91 10.34
N LEU A 391 14.59 -26.89 9.62
CA LEU A 391 13.27 -27.15 10.19
C LEU A 391 13.22 -28.55 10.81
N GLN A 392 13.65 -29.58 10.08
CA GLN A 392 13.68 -30.96 10.58
C GLN A 392 14.61 -31.11 11.78
N PHE A 393 15.76 -30.43 11.80
CA PHE A 393 16.66 -30.43 12.94
C PHE A 393 15.99 -29.82 14.17
N LYS A 394 15.37 -28.64 14.05
CA LYS A 394 14.64 -28.00 15.16
C LYS A 394 13.52 -28.89 15.69
N LEU A 395 12.77 -29.56 14.81
CA LEU A 395 11.69 -30.46 15.21
C LEU A 395 12.20 -31.73 15.92
N SER A 396 13.39 -32.22 15.58
CA SER A 396 13.96 -33.45 16.14
C SER A 396 14.86 -33.25 17.36
N HIS A 397 15.48 -32.07 17.50
CA HIS A 397 16.47 -31.76 18.54
C HIS A 397 16.05 -30.61 19.46
N ASP A 398 14.86 -30.03 19.27
CA ASP A 398 14.30 -28.86 19.97
C ASP A 398 14.87 -27.47 19.55
N THR A 399 14.20 -26.42 20.04
CA THR A 399 14.56 -25.02 19.77
C THR A 399 15.92 -24.65 20.34
N GLN A 400 16.28 -25.14 21.53
CA GLN A 400 17.52 -24.75 22.19
C GLN A 400 18.73 -25.31 21.44
N ALA A 401 18.67 -26.57 21.01
CA ALA A 401 19.73 -27.16 20.19
C ALA A 401 19.91 -26.40 18.87
N PHE A 402 18.82 -25.96 18.24
CA PHE A 402 18.89 -25.16 17.02
C PHE A 402 19.54 -23.78 17.28
N LEU A 403 19.17 -23.10 18.36
CA LEU A 403 19.79 -21.81 18.74
C LEU A 403 21.28 -21.96 19.08
N ASP A 404 21.68 -23.07 19.69
CA ASP A 404 23.09 -23.35 19.95
C ASP A 404 23.86 -23.59 18.64
N ARG A 405 23.26 -24.30 17.67
CA ARG A 405 23.82 -24.44 16.32
C ARG A 405 23.98 -23.09 15.63
N MET A 406 22.98 -22.20 15.70
CA MET A 406 23.07 -20.83 15.16
C MET A 406 24.23 -20.05 15.78
N ARG A 407 24.48 -20.22 17.09
CA ARG A 407 25.56 -19.55 17.80
C ARG A 407 26.93 -20.09 17.40
N GLU A 408 27.07 -21.41 17.33
CA GLU A 408 28.32 -22.09 16.92
C GLU A 408 28.74 -21.72 15.50
N SER A 409 27.78 -21.65 14.59
CA SER A 409 28.02 -21.29 13.19
C SER A 409 28.24 -19.80 12.97
N LYS A 410 28.03 -18.96 14.00
CA LYS A 410 27.98 -17.49 13.89
C LYS A 410 26.98 -17.06 12.81
N PHE A 411 25.77 -17.61 12.87
CA PHE A 411 24.73 -17.38 11.89
C PHE A 411 24.51 -15.89 11.63
N ASP A 412 24.51 -15.52 10.35
CA ASP A 412 24.17 -14.18 9.90
C ASP A 412 22.65 -14.06 9.77
N LEU A 413 22.06 -13.13 10.50
CA LEU A 413 20.62 -12.87 10.44
C LEU A 413 20.20 -12.24 9.11
N ALA A 414 21.12 -11.61 8.38
CA ALA A 414 20.84 -11.07 7.07
C ALA A 414 20.66 -12.20 6.06
N PHE A 415 19.42 -12.37 5.63
CA PHE A 415 19.03 -13.38 4.66
C PHE A 415 19.76 -13.21 3.32
N THR A 416 20.23 -14.34 2.78
CA THR A 416 20.59 -14.48 1.36
C THR A 416 19.95 -15.76 0.81
N PRO A 417 19.45 -15.75 -0.44
CA PRO A 417 18.77 -16.91 -1.02
C PRO A 417 19.71 -18.09 -1.30
N ASP A 418 21.03 -17.86 -1.28
CA ASP A 418 22.06 -18.84 -1.57
C ASP A 418 22.72 -19.45 -0.32
N ARG A 419 22.41 -18.97 0.89
CA ARG A 419 23.04 -19.48 2.13
C ARG A 419 22.90 -21.00 2.26
N SER A 420 23.92 -21.65 2.79
CA SER A 420 23.86 -23.07 3.13
C SER A 420 22.98 -23.31 4.37
N SER A 421 22.49 -24.54 4.50
CA SER A 421 21.91 -25.03 5.75
C SER A 421 22.94 -24.93 6.89
N LEU A 422 22.46 -24.64 8.09
CA LEU A 422 23.23 -24.66 9.33
C LEU A 422 23.54 -26.07 9.85
N VAL A 423 22.84 -27.07 9.32
CA VAL A 423 22.87 -28.47 9.77
C VAL A 423 23.37 -29.41 8.69
#